data_AF-A0A2M7Z4W2-F1
#
_entry.id   AF-A0A2M7Z4W2-F1
#
_cell.length_a   1.000
_cell.length_b   1.000
_cell.length_c   1.000
_cell.angle_alpha   90.00
_cell.angle_beta   90.00
_cell.angle_gamma   90.00
#
_symmetry.space_group_name_H-M   'P 1'
#
loop_
_entity.id
_entity.type
_entity.pdbx_description
1 polymer ?
#
loop_
_entity_poly.entity_id
_entity_poly.type
_entity_poly.pdbx_seq_one_letter_code
_entity_poly.pdbx_strand_id
1 'polypeptide(L)'
;MPLPKFLEPFLPSYDVSKMELYEPADKSEIIIAILNQGDEQDLKWLFKTYSLEEIKREIENPGRGIWFRDVLYYWTKILNIKLPKIIFEAAVFDLNPRPKLITRYFNYLKRKGKVSKETLKAWREIDKLEKLKKYESRSTK
;
A
#
# COMPACT_ATOMS: atom_id res chain seq x y z
N MET A 1 -10.16 -21.49 6.59
CA MET A 1 -11.53 -21.61 6.01
C MET A 1 -11.43 -21.11 4.57
N PRO A 2 -11.96 -21.85 3.58
CA PRO A 2 -11.85 -21.44 2.17
C PRO A 2 -12.60 -20.12 1.94
N LEU A 3 -12.03 -19.26 1.10
CA LEU A 3 -12.62 -17.97 0.78
C LEU A 3 -13.92 -18.12 -0.03
N PRO A 4 -14.91 -17.25 0.22
CA PRO A 4 -16.10 -17.19 -0.62
C PRO A 4 -15.75 -16.90 -2.08
N LYS A 5 -16.35 -17.65 -3.02
CA LYS A 5 -16.12 -17.50 -4.46
C LYS A 5 -16.45 -16.11 -5.01
N PHE A 6 -17.36 -15.38 -4.37
CA PHE A 6 -17.72 -14.03 -4.81
C PHE A 6 -16.55 -13.05 -4.72
N LEU A 7 -15.45 -13.40 -4.03
CA LEU A 7 -14.26 -12.57 -3.93
C LEU A 7 -13.31 -12.67 -5.13
N GLU A 8 -13.45 -13.70 -5.97
CA GLU A 8 -12.61 -13.92 -7.15
C GLU A 8 -12.49 -12.69 -8.08
N PRO A 9 -13.58 -11.95 -8.38
CA PRO A 9 -13.50 -10.77 -9.24
C PRO A 9 -12.61 -9.65 -8.68
N PHE A 10 -12.48 -9.55 -7.35
CA PHE A 10 -11.66 -8.51 -6.70
C PHE A 10 -10.17 -8.88 -6.64
N LEU A 11 -9.83 -10.15 -6.87
CA LEU A 11 -8.49 -10.71 -6.69
C LEU A 11 -7.99 -11.41 -7.97
N PRO A 12 -7.98 -10.74 -9.14
CA PRO A 12 -7.69 -11.39 -10.42
C PRO A 12 -6.25 -11.93 -10.55
N SER A 13 -5.34 -11.44 -9.71
CA SER A 13 -3.94 -11.87 -9.68
C SER A 13 -3.67 -13.02 -8.69
N TYR A 14 -4.66 -13.45 -7.92
CA TYR A 14 -4.49 -14.43 -6.83
C TYR A 14 -5.27 -15.72 -7.09
N ASP A 15 -4.73 -16.83 -6.58
CA ASP A 15 -5.43 -18.10 -6.51
C ASP A 15 -6.25 -18.15 -5.21
N VAL A 16 -7.52 -17.74 -5.29
CA VAL A 16 -8.45 -17.66 -4.14
C VAL A 16 -8.58 -19.01 -3.41
N SER A 17 -8.34 -20.13 -4.08
CA SER A 17 -8.40 -21.46 -3.46
C SER A 17 -7.27 -21.72 -2.46
N LYS A 18 -6.16 -20.98 -2.57
CA LYS A 18 -4.97 -21.10 -1.71
C LYS A 18 -4.89 -20.01 -0.64
N MET A 19 -5.74 -19.00 -0.73
CA MET A 19 -5.75 -17.90 0.22
C MET A 19 -6.51 -18.28 1.50
N GLU A 20 -6.09 -17.70 2.62
CA GLU A 20 -6.69 -17.92 3.93
C GLU A 20 -7.20 -16.62 4.56
N LEU A 21 -8.47 -16.63 4.98
CA LEU A 21 -9.18 -15.45 5.52
C LEU A 21 -8.43 -14.69 6.64
N TYR A 22 -7.67 -15.40 7.48
CA TYR A 22 -7.03 -14.84 8.67
C TYR A 22 -5.49 -14.84 8.58
N GLU A 23 -4.93 -15.29 7.45
CA GLU A 23 -3.51 -15.09 7.19
C GLU A 23 -3.27 -13.58 6.99
N PRO A 24 -2.23 -12.98 7.63
CA PRO A 24 -2.08 -11.53 7.64
C PRO A 24 -1.96 -10.85 6.27
N ALA A 25 -1.25 -11.45 5.31
CA ALA A 25 -1.08 -10.91 3.96
C ALA A 25 -2.38 -11.01 3.15
N ASP A 26 -3.01 -12.19 3.14
CA ASP A 26 -4.26 -12.42 2.42
C ASP A 26 -5.38 -11.53 2.97
N LYS A 27 -5.45 -11.41 4.30
CA LYS A 27 -6.41 -10.52 4.96
C LYS A 27 -6.27 -9.07 4.49
N SER A 28 -5.04 -8.55 4.41
CA SER A 28 -4.80 -7.18 3.97
C SER A 28 -5.29 -6.99 2.53
N GLU A 29 -4.99 -7.95 1.63
CA GLU A 29 -5.44 -7.90 0.24
C GLU A 29 -6.97 -7.95 0.13
N ILE A 30 -7.63 -8.84 0.87
CA ILE A 30 -9.10 -8.96 0.85
C ILE A 30 -9.75 -7.66 1.34
N ILE A 31 -9.29 -7.12 2.47
CA ILE A 31 -9.83 -5.88 3.03
C ILE A 31 -9.68 -4.74 2.02
N ILE A 32 -8.48 -4.55 1.48
CA ILE A 32 -8.18 -3.45 0.57
C ILE A 32 -8.94 -3.58 -0.75
N ALA A 33 -9.04 -4.80 -1.29
CA ALA A 33 -9.76 -5.05 -2.54
C ALA A 33 -11.26 -4.74 -2.41
N ILE A 34 -11.90 -5.22 -1.34
CA ILE A 34 -13.33 -4.94 -1.09
C ILE A 34 -13.54 -3.45 -0.80
N LEU A 35 -12.67 -2.82 0.01
CA LEU A 35 -12.85 -1.39 0.29
C LEU A 35 -12.73 -0.52 -0.96
N ASN A 36 -11.87 -0.90 -1.92
CA ASN A 36 -11.66 -0.17 -3.18
C ASN A 36 -12.80 -0.38 -4.20
N GLN A 37 -13.39 -1.57 -4.26
CA GLN A 37 -14.21 -1.99 -5.41
C GLN A 37 -15.56 -2.60 -5.03
N GLY A 38 -15.76 -3.00 -3.78
CA GLY A 38 -16.93 -3.72 -3.32
C GLY A 38 -18.18 -2.85 -3.23
N ASP A 39 -19.33 -3.50 -3.35
CA ASP A 39 -20.64 -2.89 -3.19
C ASP A 39 -21.17 -3.00 -1.75
N GLU A 40 -22.44 -2.64 -1.53
CA GLU A 40 -23.06 -2.71 -0.21
C GLU A 40 -23.06 -4.13 0.40
N GLN A 41 -23.26 -5.17 -0.41
CA GLN A 41 -23.26 -6.56 0.05
C GLN A 41 -21.85 -7.01 0.44
N ASP A 42 -20.85 -6.66 -0.37
CA ASP A 42 -19.45 -6.97 -0.10
C ASP A 42 -18.98 -6.28 1.18
N LEU A 43 -19.35 -5.01 1.37
CA LEU A 43 -19.04 -4.26 2.58
C LEU A 43 -19.73 -4.86 3.81
N LYS A 44 -21.02 -5.25 3.71
CA LYS A 44 -21.70 -5.95 4.81
C LYS A 44 -20.98 -7.24 5.20
N TRP A 45 -20.50 -8.01 4.22
CA TRP A 45 -19.70 -9.19 4.49
C TRP A 45 -18.37 -8.83 5.15
N LEU A 46 -17.67 -7.80 4.66
CA LEU A 46 -16.39 -7.34 5.20
C LEU A 46 -16.50 -6.97 6.68
N PHE A 47 -17.48 -6.14 7.05
CA PHE A 47 -17.70 -5.69 8.43
C PHE A 47 -18.26 -6.79 9.36
N LYS A 48 -18.78 -7.89 8.80
CA LYS A 48 -19.16 -9.08 9.57
C LYS A 48 -17.96 -10.01 9.81
N THR A 49 -17.04 -10.07 8.85
CA THR A 49 -15.89 -10.98 8.84
C THR A 49 -14.72 -10.44 9.65
N TYR A 50 -14.41 -9.15 9.51
CA TYR A 50 -13.29 -8.50 10.17
C TYR A 50 -13.77 -7.45 11.18
N SER A 51 -13.02 -7.31 12.26
CA SER A 51 -13.28 -6.25 13.23
C SER A 51 -13.06 -4.86 12.62
N LEU A 52 -13.73 -3.86 13.16
CA LEU A 52 -13.54 -2.47 12.74
C LEU A 52 -12.08 -2.03 12.93
N GLU A 53 -11.43 -2.52 13.99
CA GLU A 53 -10.03 -2.25 14.29
C GLU A 53 -9.10 -2.81 13.23
N GLU A 54 -9.36 -4.01 12.71
CA GLU A 54 -8.58 -4.60 11.61
C GLU A 54 -8.74 -3.78 10.33
N ILE A 55 -9.97 -3.40 9.98
CA ILE A 55 -10.24 -2.56 8.81
C ILE A 55 -9.55 -1.20 8.93
N LYS A 56 -9.63 -0.58 10.12
CA LYS A 56 -8.96 0.71 10.39
C LYS A 56 -7.45 0.62 10.21
N ARG A 57 -6.81 -0.47 10.62
CA ARG A 57 -5.35 -0.64 10.50
C ARG A 57 -4.87 -0.54 9.05
N GLU A 58 -5.62 -1.10 8.11
CA GLU A 58 -5.30 -1.03 6.67
C GLU A 58 -5.39 0.40 6.13
N ILE A 59 -6.31 1.20 6.65
CA ILE A 59 -6.50 2.61 6.25
C ILE A 59 -5.51 3.54 6.98
N GLU A 60 -5.12 3.22 8.21
CA GLU A 60 -4.11 3.96 8.98
C GLU A 60 -2.70 3.78 8.43
N ASN A 61 -2.42 2.61 7.84
CA ASN A 61 -1.13 2.28 7.24
C ASN A 61 -1.32 1.80 5.79
N PRO A 62 -1.85 2.66 4.91
CA PRO A 62 -2.21 2.22 3.57
C PRO A 62 -0.96 1.86 2.77
N GLY A 63 -1.01 0.71 2.11
CA GLY A 63 0.05 0.28 1.21
C GLY A 63 0.25 1.27 0.06
N ARG A 64 1.46 1.28 -0.49
CA ARG A 64 1.87 2.25 -1.52
C ARG A 64 1.28 1.87 -2.88
N GLY A 65 0.56 2.80 -3.51
CA GLY A 65 0.09 2.68 -4.88
C GLY A 65 -1.02 1.64 -5.09
N ILE A 66 -1.83 1.33 -4.08
CA ILE A 66 -2.89 0.30 -4.16
C ILE A 66 -4.29 0.87 -3.93
N TRP A 67 -4.41 2.14 -3.55
CA TRP A 67 -5.69 2.74 -3.21
C TRP A 67 -6.23 3.62 -4.32
N PHE A 68 -7.55 3.55 -4.57
CA PHE A 68 -8.22 4.59 -5.32
C PHE A 68 -8.35 5.85 -4.47
N ARG A 69 -8.01 7.01 -5.06
CA ARG A 69 -7.92 8.29 -4.33
C ARG A 69 -9.20 8.63 -3.58
N ASP A 70 -10.32 8.59 -4.27
CA ASP A 70 -11.61 9.01 -3.71
C ASP A 70 -12.10 8.03 -2.66
N VAL A 71 -11.76 6.76 -2.82
CA VAL A 71 -12.11 5.69 -1.87
C VAL A 71 -11.31 5.79 -0.58
N LEU A 72 -9.99 5.97 -0.66
CA LEU A 72 -9.16 6.22 0.52
C LEU A 72 -9.58 7.52 1.23
N TYR A 73 -9.91 8.56 0.45
CA TYR A 73 -10.45 9.80 1.01
C TYR A 73 -11.77 9.55 1.75
N TYR A 74 -12.72 8.84 1.13
CA TYR A 74 -14.00 8.48 1.74
C TYR A 74 -13.81 7.74 3.06
N TRP A 75 -13.03 6.66 3.07
CA TRP A 75 -12.84 5.85 4.27
C TRP A 75 -12.09 6.58 5.39
N THR A 76 -11.11 7.43 5.06
CA THR A 76 -10.45 8.27 6.06
C THR A 76 -11.42 9.27 6.70
N LYS A 77 -12.43 9.76 5.97
CA LYS A 77 -13.48 10.63 6.52
C LYS A 77 -14.47 9.86 7.38
N ILE A 78 -15.01 8.76 6.88
CA ILE A 78 -16.00 7.94 7.59
C ILE A 78 -15.43 7.40 8.91
N LEU A 79 -14.16 6.96 8.90
CA LEU A 79 -13.52 6.39 10.09
C LEU A 79 -12.74 7.42 10.93
N ASN A 80 -12.79 8.70 10.55
CA ASN A 80 -12.07 9.81 11.20
C ASN A 80 -10.56 9.56 11.36
N ILE A 81 -9.93 9.00 10.33
CA ILE A 81 -8.49 8.70 10.28
C ILE A 81 -7.76 9.89 9.66
N LYS A 82 -6.73 10.39 10.35
CA LYS A 82 -5.89 11.49 9.87
C LYS A 82 -4.58 10.96 9.29
N LEU A 83 -4.50 10.90 7.96
CA LEU A 83 -3.27 10.52 7.26
C LEU A 83 -2.37 11.73 6.98
N PRO A 84 -1.05 11.62 7.19
CA PRO A 84 -0.11 12.58 6.66
C PRO A 84 -0.24 12.66 5.13
N LYS A 85 -0.26 13.87 4.56
CA LYS A 85 -0.41 14.09 3.11
C LYS A 85 0.55 13.24 2.27
N ILE A 86 1.79 13.06 2.73
CA ILE A 86 2.79 12.25 2.04
C ILE A 86 2.45 10.75 2.01
N ILE A 87 1.82 10.24 3.06
CA ILE A 87 1.37 8.84 3.15
C ILE A 87 0.16 8.65 2.23
N PHE A 88 -0.83 9.54 2.34
CA PHE A 88 -2.01 9.52 1.47
C PHE A 88 -1.61 9.54 -0.02
N GLU A 89 -0.80 10.52 -0.43
CA GLU A 89 -0.41 10.67 -1.82
C GLU A 89 0.41 9.49 -2.36
N ALA A 90 1.22 8.84 -1.51
CA ALA A 90 1.99 7.66 -1.88
C ALA A 90 1.15 6.38 -1.93
N ALA A 91 0.04 6.32 -1.18
CA ALA A 91 -0.88 5.19 -1.17
C ALA A 91 -1.76 5.14 -2.42
N VAL A 92 -2.07 6.30 -3.00
CA VAL A 92 -2.89 6.42 -4.21
C VAL A 92 -2.22 5.75 -5.41
N PHE A 93 -2.95 4.85 -6.07
CA PHE A 93 -2.60 4.28 -7.35
C PHE A 93 -2.56 5.37 -8.43
N ASP A 94 -1.47 5.40 -9.20
CA ASP A 94 -1.24 6.39 -10.24
C ASP A 94 -0.46 5.76 -11.39
N LEU A 95 -1.03 5.80 -12.60
CA LEU A 95 -0.38 5.29 -13.81
C LEU A 95 0.77 6.19 -14.26
N ASN A 96 0.80 7.45 -13.81
CA ASN A 96 1.88 8.37 -14.09
C ASN A 96 2.87 8.38 -12.92
N PRO A 97 4.08 7.81 -13.08
CA PRO A 97 5.03 7.74 -11.99
C PRO A 97 5.40 9.15 -11.51
N ARG A 98 5.43 9.33 -10.18
CA ARG A 98 5.83 10.59 -9.52
C ARG A 98 7.14 10.38 -8.73
N PRO A 99 8.33 10.31 -9.36
CA PRO A 99 9.58 9.96 -8.68
C PRO A 99 9.89 10.84 -7.46
N LYS A 100 9.67 12.17 -7.58
CA LYS A 100 9.90 13.12 -6.48
C LYS A 100 9.03 12.83 -5.26
N LEU A 101 7.80 12.36 -5.45
CA LEU A 101 6.91 11.96 -4.36
C LEU A 101 7.48 10.75 -3.62
N ILE A 102 7.92 9.75 -4.37
CA ILE A 102 8.51 8.53 -3.84
C ILE A 102 9.77 8.84 -3.02
N THR A 103 10.65 9.70 -3.53
CA THR A 103 11.82 10.18 -2.77
C THR A 103 11.42 10.86 -1.45
N ARG A 104 10.38 11.70 -1.47
CA ARG A 104 9.87 12.37 -0.26
C ARG A 104 9.25 11.39 0.73
N TYR A 105 8.51 10.40 0.26
CA TYR A 105 7.91 9.35 1.07
C TYR A 105 8.98 8.53 1.80
N PHE A 106 10.02 8.11 1.09
CA PHE A 106 11.12 7.37 1.71
C PHE A 106 11.90 8.21 2.73
N ASN A 107 12.16 9.47 2.42
CA ASN A 107 12.76 10.40 3.39
C ASN A 107 11.88 10.59 4.63
N TYR A 108 10.56 10.62 4.46
CA TYR A 108 9.61 10.68 5.57
C TYR A 108 9.71 9.42 6.44
N LEU A 109 9.70 8.23 5.85
CA LEU A 109 9.84 6.97 6.61
C LEU A 109 11.16 6.89 7.37
N LYS A 110 12.27 7.28 6.72
CA LYS A 110 13.61 7.32 7.33
C LYS A 110 13.63 8.21 8.57
N ARG A 111 13.04 9.40 8.49
CA ARG A 111 12.94 10.33 9.64
C ARG A 111 12.08 9.78 10.78
N LYS A 112 11.09 8.94 10.47
CA LYS A 112 10.20 8.31 11.45
C LYS A 112 10.77 7.01 12.02
N GLY A 113 11.96 6.57 11.61
CA GLY A 113 12.54 5.30 12.05
C GLY A 113 11.77 4.07 11.55
N LYS A 114 10.91 4.21 10.55
CA LYS A 114 10.08 3.13 9.99
C LYS A 114 10.76 2.37 8.84
N VAL A 115 12.09 2.38 8.79
CA VAL A 115 12.88 1.75 7.72
C VAL A 115 13.86 0.78 8.36
N SER A 116 13.90 -0.47 7.87
CA SER A 116 14.81 -1.49 8.38
C SER A 116 16.28 -1.15 8.11
N LYS A 117 17.20 -1.72 8.89
CA LYS A 117 18.65 -1.49 8.71
C LYS A 117 19.12 -2.02 7.35
N GLU A 118 18.53 -3.13 6.90
CA GLU A 118 18.80 -3.78 5.62
C GLU A 118 18.37 -2.87 4.46
N THR A 119 17.18 -2.25 4.57
CA THR A 119 16.67 -1.30 3.57
C THR A 119 17.56 -0.06 3.52
N LEU A 120 17.99 0.46 4.67
CA LEU A 120 18.92 1.59 4.73
C LEU A 120 20.28 1.24 4.11
N LYS A 121 20.77 0.00 4.29
CA LYS A 121 22.02 -0.49 3.69
C LYS A 121 21.88 -0.55 2.16
N ALA A 122 20.81 -1.17 1.65
CA ALA A 122 20.56 -1.28 0.22
C ALA A 122 20.52 0.12 -0.45
N TRP A 123 19.87 1.09 0.17
CA TRP A 123 19.81 2.45 -0.37
C TRP A 123 21.16 3.17 -0.39
N ARG A 124 22.01 2.97 0.62
CA ARG A 124 23.38 3.51 0.60
C ARG A 124 24.18 2.97 -0.58
N GLU A 125 24.00 1.70 -0.92
CA GLU A 125 24.67 1.10 -2.09
C GLU A 125 24.12 1.67 -3.41
N ILE A 126 22.80 1.83 -3.54
CA ILE A 126 22.19 2.47 -4.72
C ILE A 126 22.72 3.91 -4.90
N ASP A 127 22.76 4.71 -3.83
CA ASP A 127 23.28 6.09 -3.86
C ASP A 127 24.75 6.14 -4.31
N LYS A 128 25.57 5.17 -3.90
CA LYS A 128 26.97 5.06 -4.35
C LYS A 128 27.03 4.75 -5.85
N LEU A 129 26.22 3.80 -6.32
CA LEU A 129 26.16 3.41 -7.73
C LEU A 129 25.71 4.55 -8.64
N GLU A 130 24.71 5.34 -8.23
CA GLU A 130 24.27 6.52 -8.98
C GLU A 130 25.37 7.59 -9.07
N LYS A 131 26.12 7.80 -7.99
CA LYS A 131 27.27 8.73 -7.99
C LYS A 131 28.38 8.27 -8.92
N LEU A 132 28.68 6.96 -8.94
CA LEU A 132 29.66 6.36 -9.84
C LEU A 132 29.25 6.54 -11.32
N LYS A 133 28.01 6.22 -11.68
CA LYS A 133 27.48 6.43 -13.05
C LYS A 133 27.57 7.90 -13.48
N LYS A 134 27.29 8.83 -12.56
CA LYS A 134 27.40 10.28 -12.82
C LYS A 134 28.85 10.74 -12.99
N TYR A 135 29.81 10.07 -12.35
CA TYR A 135 31.23 10.32 -12.51
C TYR A 135 31.74 9.81 -13.86
N GLU A 136 31.42 8.56 -14.21
CA GLU A 136 31.82 7.92 -15.48
C GLU A 136 31.29 8.67 -16.71
N SER A 137 30.03 9.13 -16.68
CA SER A 137 29.41 9.93 -17.75
C SER A 137 29.99 11.34 -17.92
N ARG A 138 30.76 11.82 -16.93
CA ARG A 138 31.53 13.08 -17.02
C ARG A 138 32.97 12.87 -17.46
N SER A 139 33.50 11.66 -17.29
CA SER A 139 34.84 11.25 -17.70
C SER A 139 34.94 10.85 -19.19
N THR A 140 33.80 10.70 -19.86
CA THR A 140 33.68 10.25 -21.27
C THR A 140 33.21 11.37 -22.22
N LYS A 141 33.18 12.62 -21.75
CA LYS A 141 32.98 13.84 -22.54
C LYS A 141 34.24 14.68 -22.49
#